data_AF-A0A9J6FQI8-F1
#
_entry.id   AF-A0A9J6FQI8-F1
#
_cell.length_a   1.000
_cell.length_b   1.000
_cell.length_c   1.000
_cell.angle_alpha   90.00
_cell.angle_beta   90.00
_cell.angle_gamma   90.00
#
_symmetry.space_group_name_H-M   'P 1'
#
loop_
_entity.id
_entity.type
_entity.pdbx_description
1 polymer ?
#
loop_
_entity_poly.entity_id
_entity_poly.type
_entity_poly.pdbx_seq_one_letter_code
_entity_poly.pdbx_strand_id
1 'polypeptide(L)'
;MYLEAVVAAWYEQGVLDQLQRRKLLFLETPDAGRLPWPWQTTSRHACENGRGAVLLSVARGKVSEGVDFDHHLGRAVLMFGIPFVYTQSRILRARLEFLRDQFQIRENDFLTFDAMRHAAQCVGRALRGKTDYGIMIFADKRFSRWDKRSKLPRWIQEHLQDSLCNLSTEEALQVVRRFLRQMAQPFTREDQLGVSLLTAEQLGTEETKKKIESRVQVH
;
A
#
# COMPACT_ATOMS: atom_id res chain seq x y z
N MET A 1 0.50 18.49 10.45
CA MET A 1 1.91 18.90 10.61
C MET A 1 2.86 18.35 9.55
N TYR A 2 3.20 17.05 9.47
CA TYR A 2 4.19 16.59 8.46
C TYR A 2 3.72 16.79 7.01
N LEU A 3 2.50 16.35 6.67
CA LEU A 3 1.95 16.51 5.32
C LEU A 3 1.87 17.99 4.89
N GLU A 4 1.37 18.85 5.77
CA GLU A 4 1.26 20.30 5.51
C GLU A 4 2.62 20.94 5.27
N ALA A 5 3.64 20.60 6.07
CA ALA A 5 4.99 21.11 5.89
C ALA A 5 5.61 20.66 4.55
N VAL A 6 5.41 19.39 4.17
CA VAL A 6 5.89 18.87 2.87
C VAL A 6 5.17 19.56 1.71
N VAL A 7 3.85 19.73 1.80
CA VAL A 7 3.06 20.40 0.76
C VAL A 7 3.46 21.87 0.63
N ALA A 8 3.69 22.58 1.74
CA ALA A 8 4.18 23.95 1.74
C ALA A 8 5.55 24.06 1.06
N ALA A 9 6.50 23.18 1.42
CA ALA A 9 7.82 23.15 0.77
C ALA A 9 7.73 22.83 -0.74
N TRP A 10 6.83 21.92 -1.14
CA TRP A 10 6.62 21.59 -2.56
C TRP A 10 5.95 22.72 -3.35
N TYR A 11 5.15 23.55 -2.68
CA TYR A 11 4.59 24.75 -3.25
C TYR A 11 5.67 25.80 -3.51
N GLU A 12 6.53 26.07 -2.52
CA GLU A 12 7.66 27.01 -2.67
C GLU A 12 8.67 26.57 -3.76
N GLN A 13 8.89 25.26 -3.90
CA GLN A 13 9.78 24.70 -4.92
C GLN A 13 9.14 24.61 -6.31
N GLY A 14 7.85 24.95 -6.47
CA GLY A 14 7.13 24.83 -7.74
C GLY A 14 6.86 23.39 -8.20
N VAL A 15 7.08 22.39 -7.33
CA VAL A 15 6.82 20.97 -7.61
C VAL A 15 5.31 20.73 -7.71
N LEU A 16 4.53 21.43 -6.89
CA LEU A 16 3.07 21.29 -6.87
C LEU A 16 2.45 21.66 -8.22
N ASP A 17 2.94 22.73 -8.85
CA ASP A 17 2.45 23.18 -10.16
C ASP A 17 2.75 22.14 -11.26
N GLN A 18 3.93 21.52 -11.21
CA GLN A 18 4.29 20.45 -12.15
C GLN A 18 3.38 19.21 -11.99
N LEU A 19 3.02 18.87 -10.74
CA LEU A 19 2.08 17.79 -10.46
C LEU A 19 0.68 18.12 -10.94
N GLN A 20 0.18 19.33 -10.66
CA GLN A 20 -1.16 19.79 -11.05
C GLN A 20 -1.36 19.86 -12.56
N ARG A 21 -0.29 20.14 -13.32
CA ARG A 21 -0.31 20.07 -14.80
C ARG A 21 -0.58 18.66 -15.32
N ARG A 22 -0.19 17.61 -14.58
CA ARG A 22 -0.35 16.21 -14.99
C ARG A 22 -1.58 15.54 -14.40
N LYS A 23 -1.89 15.79 -13.12
CA LYS A 23 -2.98 15.14 -12.38
C LYS A 23 -3.62 16.12 -11.40
N LEU A 24 -4.90 15.92 -11.09
CA LEU A 24 -5.55 16.69 -10.04
C LEU A 24 -5.06 16.24 -8.67
N LEU A 25 -4.72 17.20 -7.80
CA LEU A 25 -4.22 16.93 -6.46
C LEU A 25 -5.34 17.07 -5.43
N PHE A 26 -5.46 16.07 -4.57
CA PHE A 26 -6.37 16.07 -3.42
C PHE A 26 -5.56 15.86 -2.14
N LEU A 27 -5.83 16.70 -1.13
CA LEU A 27 -5.16 16.65 0.17
C LEU A 27 -6.18 16.24 1.24
N GLU A 28 -5.80 15.32 2.12
CA GLU A 28 -6.61 14.99 3.30
C GLU A 28 -6.55 16.14 4.31
N THR A 29 -7.72 16.71 4.63
CA THR A 29 -7.88 17.65 5.74
C THR A 29 -8.43 16.91 6.98
N PRO A 30 -7.94 17.21 8.19
CA PRO A 30 -8.38 16.56 9.42
C PRO A 30 -9.84 16.88 9.82
N ASP A 31 -10.45 17.91 9.22
CA ASP A 31 -11.81 18.31 9.55
C ASP A 31 -12.86 17.35 8.95
N ALA A 32 -13.61 16.70 9.83
CA ALA A 32 -14.56 15.64 9.49
C ALA A 32 -15.87 16.15 8.88
N GLY A 33 -16.15 17.45 8.99
CA GLY A 33 -17.43 18.04 8.59
C GLY A 33 -17.60 18.30 7.09
N ARG A 34 -16.51 18.37 6.31
CA ARG A 34 -16.60 18.86 4.92
C ARG A 34 -16.39 17.85 3.81
N LEU A 35 -15.78 16.68 4.02
CA LEU A 35 -15.34 15.86 2.88
C LEU A 35 -15.34 14.34 3.15
N PRO A 36 -16.48 13.64 3.00
CA PRO A 36 -16.49 12.24 2.52
C PRO A 36 -17.01 12.12 1.08
N TRP A 37 -18.04 12.90 0.72
CA TRP A 37 -18.79 12.74 -0.52
C TRP A 37 -18.18 13.46 -1.73
N PRO A 38 -17.82 14.77 -1.66
CA PRO A 38 -17.31 15.46 -2.85
C PRO A 38 -15.96 14.90 -3.31
N TRP A 39 -15.05 14.54 -2.40
CA TRP A 39 -13.71 14.12 -2.82
C TRP A 39 -13.67 12.72 -3.43
N GLN A 40 -14.43 11.74 -2.92
CA GLN A 40 -14.47 10.40 -3.52
C GLN A 40 -15.06 10.50 -4.91
N THR A 41 -16.17 11.23 -5.02
CA THR A 41 -16.90 11.41 -6.26
C THR A 41 -16.07 12.22 -7.26
N THR A 42 -15.45 13.33 -6.85
CA THR A 42 -14.58 14.14 -7.73
C THR A 42 -13.28 13.43 -8.10
N SER A 43 -12.66 12.66 -7.19
CA SER A 43 -11.45 11.88 -7.52
C SER A 43 -11.79 10.75 -8.50
N ARG A 44 -12.92 10.07 -8.29
CA ARG A 44 -13.45 9.06 -9.22
C ARG A 44 -13.74 9.66 -10.58
N HIS A 45 -14.49 10.76 -10.63
CA HIS A 45 -14.77 11.47 -11.88
C HIS A 45 -13.49 11.97 -12.57
N ALA A 46 -12.49 12.44 -11.84
CA ALA A 46 -11.22 12.84 -12.42
C ALA A 46 -10.47 11.67 -13.08
N CYS A 47 -10.54 10.48 -12.47
CA CYS A 47 -9.97 9.26 -13.02
C CYS A 47 -10.77 8.75 -14.24
N GLU A 48 -12.09 8.81 -14.19
CA GLU A 48 -12.99 8.38 -15.27
C GLU A 48 -12.93 9.33 -16.49
N ASN A 49 -12.74 10.63 -16.26
CA ASN A 49 -12.62 11.64 -17.31
C ASN A 49 -11.21 11.71 -17.95
N GLY A 50 -10.32 10.77 -17.63
CA GLY A 50 -9.01 10.63 -18.29
C GLY A 50 -7.89 11.57 -17.80
N ARG A 51 -8.17 12.51 -16.89
CA ARG A 51 -7.15 13.42 -16.33
C ARG A 51 -6.32 12.75 -15.23
N GLY A 52 -6.96 11.91 -14.42
CA GLY A 52 -6.35 11.23 -13.28
C GLY A 52 -6.17 12.13 -12.05
N ALA A 53 -6.05 11.48 -10.89
CA ALA A 53 -5.95 12.12 -9.59
C ALA A 53 -4.73 11.61 -8.80
N VAL A 54 -4.25 12.42 -7.87
CA VAL A 54 -3.29 12.06 -6.82
C VAL A 54 -3.90 12.46 -5.49
N LEU A 55 -3.99 11.49 -4.58
CA LEU A 55 -4.47 11.69 -3.22
C LEU A 55 -3.29 11.63 -2.26
N LEU A 56 -3.06 12.71 -1.53
CA LEU A 56 -2.10 12.76 -0.43
C LEU A 56 -2.87 12.65 0.89
N SER A 57 -2.73 11.51 1.55
CA SER A 57 -3.37 11.18 2.82
C SER A 57 -2.34 10.81 3.88
N VAL A 58 -2.78 10.80 5.13
CA VAL A 58 -1.98 10.36 6.28
C VAL A 58 -2.25 8.88 6.54
N ALA A 59 -1.21 8.06 6.68
CA ALA A 59 -1.32 6.61 6.85
C ALA A 59 -2.10 6.16 8.10
N ARG A 60 -2.20 7.01 9.14
CA ARG A 60 -3.01 6.79 10.35
C ARG A 60 -4.25 7.69 10.41
N GLY A 61 -4.63 8.26 9.27
CA GLY A 61 -5.83 9.07 9.09
C GLY A 61 -7.05 8.23 8.75
N LYS A 62 -8.22 8.88 8.76
CA LYS A 62 -9.50 8.20 8.48
C LYS A 62 -9.57 7.69 7.04
N VAL A 63 -8.98 8.41 6.09
CA VAL A 63 -8.98 8.02 4.67
C VAL A 63 -8.24 6.70 4.45
N SER A 64 -7.16 6.48 5.19
CA SER A 64 -6.34 5.26 5.12
C SER A 64 -6.97 4.06 5.85
N GLU A 65 -8.07 4.26 6.58
CA GLU A 65 -8.82 3.21 7.28
C GLU A 65 -10.15 2.87 6.59
N GLY A 66 -10.92 3.89 6.19
CA GLY A 66 -12.32 3.72 5.77
C GLY A 66 -12.57 3.78 4.27
N VAL A 67 -11.58 4.13 3.45
CA VAL A 67 -11.79 4.33 2.01
C VAL A 67 -11.15 3.22 1.23
N ASP A 68 -11.94 2.68 0.32
CA ASP A 68 -11.57 1.57 -0.52
C ASP A 68 -11.33 2.10 -1.95
N PHE A 69 -10.17 1.80 -2.54
CA PHE A 69 -9.79 2.22 -3.90
C PHE A 69 -10.06 1.07 -4.86
N ASP A 70 -11.01 1.25 -5.77
CA ASP A 70 -11.45 0.17 -6.66
C ASP A 70 -10.70 0.22 -7.99
N HIS A 71 -10.09 -0.90 -8.38
CA HIS A 71 -9.39 -1.10 -9.66
C HIS A 71 -8.51 0.09 -10.07
N HIS A 72 -8.97 0.88 -11.04
CA HIS A 72 -8.23 1.98 -11.66
C HIS A 72 -8.04 3.19 -10.74
N LEU A 73 -8.75 3.27 -9.62
CA LEU A 73 -8.65 4.36 -8.65
C LEU A 73 -7.35 4.32 -7.83
N GLY A 74 -6.70 3.16 -7.75
CA GLY A 74 -5.55 2.91 -6.87
C GLY A 74 -4.36 2.24 -7.54
N ARG A 75 -4.04 2.58 -8.80
CA ARG A 75 -2.99 1.90 -9.59
C ARG A 75 -1.58 2.00 -9.00
N ALA A 76 -1.28 3.04 -8.23
CA ALA A 76 0.02 3.18 -7.57
C ALA A 76 -0.18 3.77 -6.17
N VAL A 77 0.30 3.05 -5.14
CA VAL A 77 0.33 3.51 -3.76
C VAL A 77 1.78 3.73 -3.35
N LEU A 78 2.09 4.97 -2.96
CA LEU A 78 3.41 5.38 -2.51
C LEU A 78 3.36 5.60 -1.00
N MET A 79 4.16 4.82 -0.26
CA MET A 79 4.31 4.97 1.18
C MET A 79 5.56 5.79 1.47
N PHE A 80 5.36 7.07 1.78
CA PHE A 80 6.44 7.98 2.16
C PHE A 80 6.80 7.79 3.63
N GLY A 81 8.00 7.28 3.87
CA GLY A 81 8.48 7.02 5.22
C GLY A 81 7.78 5.85 5.91
N ILE A 82 8.17 5.63 7.17
CA ILE A 82 7.54 4.62 8.04
C ILE A 82 6.56 5.33 8.99
N PRO A 83 5.29 4.89 9.06
CA PRO A 83 4.27 5.56 9.87
C PRO A 83 4.40 5.20 11.36
N PHE A 84 5.45 5.71 12.01
CA PHE A 84 5.63 5.57 13.46
C PHE A 84 4.59 6.38 14.24
N VAL A 85 4.14 5.81 15.36
CA VAL A 85 3.38 6.56 16.37
C VAL A 85 4.27 7.58 17.07
N TYR A 86 3.65 8.63 17.59
CA TYR A 86 4.33 9.59 18.44
C TYR A 86 4.76 8.93 19.76
N THR A 87 6.07 8.75 19.94
CA THR A 87 6.66 7.95 21.03
C THR A 87 6.59 8.62 22.40
N GLN A 88 6.39 9.95 22.47
CA GLN A 88 6.36 10.68 23.75
C GLN A 88 4.98 10.68 24.43
N SER A 89 3.97 10.01 23.87
CA SER A 89 2.66 9.88 24.51
C SER A 89 2.74 9.02 25.77
N ARG A 90 2.19 9.52 26.88
CA ARG A 90 2.13 8.78 28.17
C ARG A 90 1.37 7.46 28.04
N ILE A 91 0.29 7.45 27.27
CA ILE A 91 -0.54 6.26 27.04
C ILE A 91 0.28 5.17 26.34
N LEU A 92 1.05 5.55 25.32
CA LEU A 92 1.89 4.60 24.59
C LEU A 92 3.00 4.05 25.49
N ARG A 93 3.65 4.89 26.30
CA ARG A 93 4.68 4.46 27.25
C ARG A 93 4.14 3.46 28.27
N ALA A 94 2.98 3.73 28.87
CA ALA A 94 2.35 2.80 29.81
C ALA A 94 2.00 1.47 29.13
N ARG A 95 1.53 1.49 27.88
CA ARG A 95 1.28 0.27 27.10
C ARG A 95 2.56 -0.51 26.81
N LEU A 96 3.64 0.18 26.47
CA LEU A 96 4.94 -0.44 26.21
C LEU A 96 5.51 -1.09 27.48
N GLU A 97 5.42 -0.41 28.63
CA GLU A 97 5.81 -0.95 29.93
C GLU A 97 5.01 -2.20 30.28
N PHE A 98 3.68 -2.17 30.11
CA PHE A 98 2.82 -3.34 30.32
C PHE A 98 3.18 -4.53 29.40
N LEU A 99 3.42 -4.28 28.11
CA LEU A 99 3.81 -5.33 27.15
C LEU A 99 5.19 -5.93 27.47
N ARG A 100 6.11 -5.11 27.99
CA ARG A 100 7.43 -5.55 28.43
C ARG A 100 7.31 -6.43 29.68
N ASP A 101 6.55 -5.99 30.68
CA ASP A 101 6.52 -6.64 31.99
C ASP A 101 5.67 -7.93 31.97
N GLN A 102 4.55 -7.95 31.24
CA GLN A 102 3.64 -9.11 31.19
C GLN A 102 3.96 -10.10 30.07
N PHE A 103 4.39 -9.60 28.90
CA PHE A 103 4.55 -10.43 27.69
C PHE A 103 6.01 -10.52 27.21
N GLN A 104 6.96 -9.89 27.91
CA GLN A 104 8.38 -9.86 27.53
C GLN A 104 8.64 -9.33 26.11
N ILE A 105 7.74 -8.49 25.60
CA ILE A 105 7.86 -7.89 24.27
C ILE A 105 8.74 -6.64 24.38
N ARG A 106 9.81 -6.58 23.57
CA ARG A 106 10.66 -5.39 23.49
C ARG A 106 9.90 -4.23 22.87
N GLU A 107 10.12 -3.03 23.40
CA GLU A 107 9.43 -1.81 22.96
C GLU A 107 9.62 -1.55 21.45
N ASN A 108 10.86 -1.69 20.97
CA ASN A 108 11.21 -1.53 19.55
C ASN A 108 10.50 -2.55 18.65
N ASP A 109 10.23 -3.76 19.15
CA ASP A 109 9.55 -4.78 18.36
C ASP A 109 8.09 -4.44 18.15
N PHE A 110 7.41 -3.96 19.20
CA PHE A 110 6.04 -3.48 19.12
C PHE A 110 5.92 -2.25 18.21
N LEU A 111 6.80 -1.25 18.37
CA LEU A 111 6.78 -0.04 17.54
C LEU A 111 6.97 -0.36 16.06
N THR A 112 7.90 -1.25 15.75
CA THR A 112 8.15 -1.66 14.35
C THR A 112 6.98 -2.48 13.81
N PHE A 113 6.44 -3.41 14.61
CA PHE A 113 5.28 -4.21 14.22
C PHE A 113 4.07 -3.32 13.92
N ASP A 114 3.74 -2.38 14.80
CA ASP A 114 2.61 -1.48 14.61
C ASP A 114 2.80 -0.59 13.38
N ALA A 115 4.00 -0.07 13.16
CA ALA A 115 4.29 0.72 11.97
C ALA A 115 4.18 -0.09 10.66
N MET A 116 4.71 -1.31 10.63
CA MET A 116 4.61 -2.19 9.44
C MET A 116 3.18 -2.63 9.19
N ARG A 117 2.40 -2.89 10.24
CA ARG A 117 0.97 -3.23 10.13
C ARG A 117 0.18 -2.11 9.45
N HIS A 118 0.36 -0.86 9.88
CA HIS A 118 -0.33 0.28 9.24
C HIS A 118 0.18 0.54 7.82
N ALA A 119 1.49 0.41 7.57
CA ALA A 119 2.03 0.56 6.22
C ALA A 119 1.45 -0.48 5.25
N ALA A 120 1.44 -1.76 5.66
CA ALA A 120 0.85 -2.85 4.88
C ALA A 120 -0.66 -2.67 4.70
N GLN A 121 -1.37 -2.17 5.71
CA GLN A 121 -2.81 -1.88 5.60
C GLN A 121 -3.08 -0.78 4.57
N CYS A 122 -2.27 0.28 4.51
CA CYS A 122 -2.43 1.34 3.51
C CYS A 122 -2.11 0.82 2.10
N VAL A 123 -1.00 0.11 1.96
CA VAL A 123 -0.50 -0.39 0.68
C VAL A 123 -1.38 -1.51 0.12
N GLY A 124 -1.92 -2.37 0.97
CA GLY A 124 -2.80 -3.47 0.59
C GLY A 124 -4.14 -3.04 -0.04
N ARG A 125 -4.53 -1.76 0.11
CA ARG A 125 -5.74 -1.21 -0.53
C ARG A 125 -5.63 -1.08 -2.04
N ALA A 126 -4.43 -1.16 -2.60
CA ALA A 126 -4.22 -1.05 -4.04
C ALA A 126 -4.68 -2.30 -4.81
N LEU A 127 -4.85 -3.43 -4.13
CA LEU A 127 -5.12 -4.73 -4.77
C LEU A 127 -6.41 -5.33 -4.21
N ARG A 128 -7.44 -5.45 -5.04
CA ARG A 128 -8.74 -6.02 -4.62
C ARG A 128 -9.04 -7.41 -5.17
N GLY A 129 -8.48 -7.75 -6.31
CA GLY A 129 -8.82 -8.97 -7.03
C GLY A 129 -7.66 -9.45 -7.90
N LYS A 130 -7.81 -10.67 -8.43
CA LYS A 130 -6.79 -11.32 -9.26
C LYS A 130 -6.64 -10.70 -10.65
N THR A 131 -7.70 -10.04 -11.11
CA THR A 131 -7.72 -9.27 -12.37
C THR A 131 -7.18 -7.86 -12.17
N ASP A 132 -6.97 -7.44 -10.93
CA ASP A 132 -6.51 -6.11 -10.59
C ASP A 132 -4.99 -6.11 -10.43
N TYR A 133 -4.36 -4.99 -10.79
CA TYR A 133 -2.93 -4.81 -10.60
C TYR A 133 -2.67 -3.41 -10.07
N GLY A 134 -1.73 -3.34 -9.13
CA GLY A 134 -1.32 -2.12 -8.47
C GLY A 134 0.18 -2.14 -8.23
N ILE A 135 0.76 -0.95 -8.23
CA ILE A 135 2.15 -0.72 -7.88
C ILE A 135 2.20 -0.28 -6.43
N MET A 136 3.08 -0.90 -5.66
CA MET A 136 3.29 -0.61 -4.25
C MET A 136 4.74 -0.15 -4.07
N ILE A 137 4.95 1.11 -3.72
CA ILE A 137 6.29 1.68 -3.55
C ILE A 137 6.50 2.08 -2.09
N PHE A 138 7.55 1.55 -1.48
CA PHE A 138 8.00 1.94 -0.15
C PHE A 138 9.15 2.94 -0.28
N ALA A 139 8.85 4.24 -0.14
CA ALA A 139 9.81 5.33 -0.34
C ALA A 139 10.59 5.65 0.94
N ASP A 140 11.31 4.66 1.48
CA ASP A 140 12.25 4.83 2.59
C ASP A 140 13.27 3.68 2.66
N LYS A 141 14.57 4.01 2.76
CA LYS A 141 15.66 3.04 2.88
C LYS A 141 15.47 2.08 4.06
N ARG A 142 14.81 2.51 5.13
CA ARG A 142 14.59 1.70 6.34
C ARG A 142 13.76 0.45 6.07
N PHE A 143 12.88 0.43 5.06
CA PHE A 143 12.11 -0.77 4.69
C PHE A 143 13.00 -1.91 4.16
N SER A 144 14.18 -1.60 3.63
CA SER A 144 15.14 -2.63 3.17
C SER A 144 15.75 -3.43 4.32
N ARG A 145 15.68 -2.94 5.56
CA ARG A 145 16.28 -3.65 6.70
C ARG A 145 15.44 -4.88 7.06
N TRP A 146 16.13 -5.98 7.37
CA TRP A 146 15.50 -7.26 7.70
C TRP A 146 14.47 -7.16 8.82
N ASP A 147 14.75 -6.37 9.88
CA ASP A 147 13.86 -6.18 11.03
C ASP A 147 12.48 -5.60 10.68
N LYS A 148 12.37 -4.95 9.53
CA LYS A 148 11.13 -4.33 9.03
C LYS A 148 10.54 -5.12 7.88
N ARG A 149 11.37 -5.53 6.91
CA ARG A 149 10.95 -6.33 5.76
C ARG A 149 10.28 -7.63 6.17
N SER A 150 10.84 -8.33 7.17
CA SER A 150 10.28 -9.58 7.70
C SER A 150 8.93 -9.43 8.40
N LYS A 151 8.56 -8.21 8.80
CA LYS A 151 7.29 -7.90 9.47
C LYS A 151 6.17 -7.51 8.49
N LEU A 152 6.46 -7.42 7.19
CA LEU A 152 5.42 -7.26 6.17
C LEU A 152 4.65 -8.57 5.98
N PRO A 153 3.43 -8.56 5.43
CA PRO A 153 2.73 -9.80 5.08
C PRO A 153 3.51 -10.65 4.06
N ARG A 154 3.45 -11.98 4.19
CA ARG A 154 4.16 -12.92 3.29
C ARG A 154 3.85 -12.70 1.81
N TRP A 155 2.58 -12.44 1.47
CA TRP A 155 2.17 -12.18 0.09
C TRP A 155 2.86 -10.94 -0.53
N ILE A 156 3.26 -9.94 0.27
CA ILE A 156 4.07 -8.82 -0.21
C ILE A 156 5.55 -9.24 -0.32
N GLN A 157 6.05 -9.95 0.70
CA GLN A 157 7.45 -10.38 0.75
C GLN A 157 7.83 -11.31 -0.42
N GLU A 158 6.94 -12.22 -0.83
CA GLU A 158 7.14 -13.15 -1.95
C GLU A 158 7.37 -12.43 -3.28
N HIS A 159 6.76 -11.26 -3.45
CA HIS A 159 6.92 -10.42 -4.65
C HIS A 159 7.98 -9.33 -4.49
N LEU A 160 8.48 -9.09 -3.28
CA LEU A 160 9.55 -8.15 -3.01
C LEU A 160 10.91 -8.82 -3.22
N GLN A 161 11.33 -8.93 -4.49
CA GLN A 161 12.64 -9.47 -4.87
C GLN A 161 13.78 -8.55 -4.41
N ASP A 162 14.98 -9.12 -4.21
CA ASP A 162 16.15 -8.34 -3.81
C ASP A 162 16.60 -7.35 -4.89
N SER A 163 16.34 -7.67 -6.16
CA SER A 163 16.53 -6.76 -7.31
C SER A 163 15.65 -5.51 -7.26
N LEU A 164 14.55 -5.55 -6.51
CA LEU A 164 13.60 -4.44 -6.35
C LEU A 164 13.85 -3.64 -5.07
N CYS A 165 14.90 -3.99 -4.31
CA CYS A 165 15.26 -3.32 -3.06
C CYS A 165 16.32 -2.23 -3.31
N ASN A 166 16.24 -1.11 -2.58
CA ASN A 166 17.18 0.02 -2.67
C ASN A 166 17.35 0.63 -4.08
N LEU A 167 16.29 0.59 -4.88
CA LEU A 167 16.27 1.24 -6.18
C LEU A 167 16.37 2.76 -6.07
N SER A 168 17.08 3.37 -7.02
CA SER A 168 16.99 4.80 -7.28
C SER A 168 15.62 5.16 -7.86
N THR A 169 15.28 6.45 -7.86
CA THR A 169 14.01 6.95 -8.43
C THR A 169 13.88 6.63 -9.92
N GLU A 170 14.98 6.69 -10.67
CA GLU A 170 14.99 6.41 -12.11
C GLU A 170 14.83 4.92 -12.42
N GLU A 171 15.53 4.05 -11.70
CA GLU A 171 15.38 2.60 -11.84
C GLU A 171 13.96 2.16 -11.47
N ALA A 172 13.42 2.70 -10.36
CA ALA A 172 12.04 2.44 -9.97
C ALA A 172 11.04 2.84 -11.07
N LEU A 173 11.24 3.99 -11.73
CA LEU A 173 10.41 4.43 -12.84
C LEU A 173 10.51 3.49 -14.05
N GLN A 174 11.70 2.96 -14.37
CA GLN A 174 11.88 2.00 -15.46
C GLN A 174 11.13 0.70 -15.18
N VAL A 175 11.26 0.17 -13.95
CA VAL A 175 10.54 -1.03 -13.51
C VAL A 175 9.03 -0.81 -13.57
N VAL A 176 8.54 0.32 -13.05
CA VAL A 176 7.12 0.69 -13.08
C VAL A 176 6.59 0.77 -14.51
N ARG A 177 7.31 1.43 -15.41
CA ARG A 177 6.89 1.54 -16.82
C ARG A 177 6.82 0.17 -17.50
N ARG A 178 7.79 -0.70 -17.24
CA ARG A 178 7.79 -2.07 -17.77
C ARG A 178 6.60 -2.87 -17.22
N PHE A 179 6.39 -2.82 -15.91
CA PHE A 179 5.30 -3.52 -15.24
C PHE A 179 3.93 -3.10 -15.79
N LEU A 180 3.67 -1.79 -15.91
CA LEU A 180 2.39 -1.29 -16.42
C LEU A 180 2.13 -1.72 -17.87
N ARG A 181 3.16 -1.75 -18.73
CA ARG A 181 3.01 -2.21 -20.13
C ARG A 181 2.72 -3.70 -20.24
N GLN A 182 3.32 -4.50 -19.37
CA GLN A 182 3.11 -5.95 -19.33
C GLN A 182 1.73 -6.30 -18.77
N MET A 183 1.32 -5.65 -17.68
CA MET A 183 0.03 -5.92 -17.01
C MET A 183 -1.18 -5.29 -17.71
N ALA A 184 -0.96 -4.34 -18.63
CA ALA A 184 -2.03 -3.75 -19.43
C ALA A 184 -2.49 -4.62 -20.62
N GLN A 185 -1.81 -5.75 -20.88
CA GLN A 185 -2.25 -6.71 -21.89
C GLN A 185 -3.59 -7.36 -21.49
N PRO A 186 -4.43 -7.77 -22.47
CA PRO A 186 -5.68 -8.44 -22.15
C PRO A 186 -5.40 -9.72 -21.35
N PHE A 187 -5.96 -9.81 -20.15
CA PHE A 187 -5.85 -10.97 -19.28
C PHE A 187 -7.20 -11.68 -19.23
N THR A 188 -7.31 -12.79 -19.96
CA THR A 188 -8.58 -13.49 -20.14
C THR A 188 -8.86 -14.44 -18.97
N ARG A 189 -10.10 -14.93 -18.89
CA ARG A 189 -10.47 -15.93 -17.89
C ARG A 189 -9.77 -17.26 -18.13
N GLU A 190 -9.44 -17.58 -19.38
CA GLU A 190 -8.75 -18.81 -19.75
C GLU A 190 -7.34 -18.86 -19.14
N ASP A 191 -6.64 -17.72 -19.11
CA ASP A 191 -5.32 -17.58 -18.47
C ASP A 191 -5.37 -17.82 -16.95
N GLN A 192 -6.55 -17.71 -16.34
CA GLN A 192 -6.74 -17.88 -14.89
C GLN A 192 -7.07 -19.33 -14.51
N LEU A 193 -7.63 -20.11 -15.43
CA LEU A 193 -8.09 -21.48 -15.17
C LEU A 193 -6.90 -22.39 -14.86
N GLY A 194 -6.99 -23.14 -13.75
CA GLY A 194 -5.94 -24.08 -13.30
C GLY A 194 -4.80 -23.44 -12.47
N VAL A 195 -4.65 -22.11 -12.49
CA VAL A 195 -3.65 -21.39 -11.68
C VAL A 195 -4.32 -20.68 -10.51
N SER A 196 -5.28 -19.82 -10.81
CA SER A 196 -5.90 -18.91 -9.84
C SER A 196 -7.41 -19.06 -9.76
N LEU A 197 -8.09 -19.55 -10.80
CA LEU A 197 -9.47 -20.01 -10.78
C LEU A 197 -9.50 -21.53 -10.98
N LEU A 198 -10.40 -22.19 -10.27
CA LEU A 198 -10.61 -23.64 -10.38
C LEU A 198 -12.05 -23.90 -10.81
N THR A 199 -12.25 -24.84 -11.73
CA THR A 199 -13.58 -25.35 -12.07
C THR A 199 -14.02 -26.46 -11.10
N ALA A 200 -15.32 -26.79 -11.09
CA ALA A 200 -15.86 -27.87 -10.28
C ALA A 200 -15.17 -29.23 -10.58
N GLU A 201 -14.86 -29.49 -11.84
CA GLU A 201 -14.17 -30.70 -12.28
C GLU A 201 -12.71 -30.75 -11.80
N GLN A 202 -12.02 -29.60 -11.83
CA GLN A 202 -10.63 -29.49 -11.36
C GLN A 202 -10.49 -29.64 -9.84
N LEU A 203 -11.57 -29.41 -9.07
CA LEU A 203 -11.57 -29.65 -7.62
C LEU A 203 -11.59 -31.14 -7.27
N GLY A 204 -12.10 -31.99 -8.17
CA GLY A 204 -12.16 -33.44 -7.97
C GLY A 204 -10.80 -34.14 -8.11
N THR A 205 -9.81 -33.49 -8.73
CA THR A 205 -8.50 -34.09 -9.02
C THR A 205 -7.61 -34.12 -7.77
N GLU A 206 -6.99 -35.28 -7.51
CA GLU A 206 -6.07 -35.47 -6.37
C GLU A 206 -4.86 -34.52 -6.42
N GLU A 207 -4.41 -34.13 -7.61
CA GLU A 207 -3.34 -33.15 -7.80
C GLU A 207 -3.72 -31.77 -7.27
N THR A 208 -4.95 -31.33 -7.53
CA THR A 208 -5.46 -30.03 -7.08
C THR A 208 -5.62 -30.02 -5.56
N LYS A 209 -6.09 -31.12 -4.96
CA LYS A 209 -6.17 -31.26 -3.50
C LYS A 209 -4.80 -31.14 -2.84
N LYS A 210 -3.78 -31.86 -3.34
CA LYS A 210 -2.39 -31.74 -2.86
C LYS A 210 -1.83 -30.33 -3.02
N LYS A 211 -2.16 -29.65 -4.12
CA LYS A 211 -1.76 -28.25 -4.38
C LYS A 211 -2.43 -27.26 -3.41
N ILE A 212 -3.67 -27.52 -2.99
CA ILE A 212 -4.37 -26.71 -1.97
C ILE A 212 -3.76 -26.97 -0.59
N GLU A 213 -3.56 -28.24 -0.21
CA GLU A 213 -2.97 -28.61 1.08
C GLU A 213 -1.57 -28.01 1.27
N SER A 214 -0.72 -28.08 0.25
CA SER A 214 0.62 -27.45 0.28
C SER A 214 0.58 -25.94 0.41
N ARG A 215 -0.45 -25.26 -0.10
CA ARG A 215 -0.62 -23.80 0.09
C ARG A 215 -1.16 -23.44 1.46
N VAL A 216 -2.00 -24.28 2.06
CA VAL A 216 -2.58 -24.06 3.40
C VAL A 216 -1.55 -24.30 4.51
N GLN A 217 -0.69 -25.30 4.37
CA GLN A 217 0.35 -25.62 5.37
C GLN A 217 1.47 -24.58 5.48
N VAL A 218 1.54 -23.64 4.54
CA VAL A 218 2.50 -22.52 4.55
C VAL A 218 1.92 -21.31 5.30
N HIS A 219 0.77 -21.42 5.98
CA HIS A 219 0.22 -20.39 6.86
C HIS A 219 0.58 -20.58 8.33
#